data_AF-A0A925DBN5-F1
#
_entry.id   AF-A0A925DBN5-F1
#
_cell.length_a   1.000
_cell.length_b   1.000
_cell.length_c   1.000
_cell.angle_alpha   90.00
_cell.angle_beta   90.00
_cell.angle_gamma   90.00
#
_symmetry.space_group_name_H-M   'P 1'
#
loop_
_entity.id
_entity.type
_entity.pdbx_description
1 polymer ?
#
loop_
_entity_poly.entity_id
_entity_poly.type
_entity_poly.pdbx_seq_one_letter_code
_entity_poly.pdbx_strand_id
1 'polypeptide(L)'
;MILTIRPSRSLAVSTSSSLFVLVDDKHVPLYRILWVADTPHFCGNEDCNCEGDYEVRLEQEESVWASRVERDGVLAAIESWYNGHASEGGMEEPWEPE
;
A
#
# COMPACT_ATOMS: atom_id res chain seq x y z
N MET A 1 40.71 32.88 -1.77
CA MET A 1 40.37 31.60 -2.46
C MET A 1 38.95 31.25 -2.05
N ILE A 2 37.99 31.32 -2.97
CA ILE A 2 36.56 31.10 -2.68
C ILE A 2 36.29 29.61 -2.93
N LEU A 3 36.04 28.85 -1.86
CA LEU A 3 35.76 27.42 -1.94
C LEU A 3 34.27 27.24 -2.31
N THR A 4 33.98 26.94 -3.57
CA THR A 4 32.62 26.63 -4.02
C THR A 4 32.28 25.18 -3.65
N ILE A 5 31.52 25.00 -2.58
CA ILE A 5 30.98 23.69 -2.18
C ILE A 5 29.85 23.36 -3.15
N ARG A 6 30.03 22.34 -4.00
CA ARG A 6 28.94 21.81 -4.83
C ARG A 6 27.98 21.02 -3.95
N PRO A 7 26.65 21.23 -4.05
CA PRO A 7 25.71 20.35 -3.38
C PRO A 7 25.83 18.95 -3.99
N SER A 8 26.11 17.97 -3.13
CA SER A 8 25.99 16.54 -3.44
C SER A 8 24.54 16.26 -3.81
N ARG A 9 24.26 16.00 -5.10
CA ARG A 9 22.97 15.45 -5.53
C ARG A 9 22.80 14.08 -4.85
N SER A 10 22.01 14.04 -3.78
CA SER A 10 21.49 12.78 -3.26
C SER A 10 20.63 12.16 -4.34
N LEU A 11 21.04 11.02 -4.88
CA LEU A 11 20.21 10.22 -5.76
C LEU A 11 19.09 9.66 -4.88
N ALA A 12 17.87 10.18 -5.05
CA ALA A 12 16.70 9.54 -4.47
C ALA A 12 16.64 8.11 -5.02
N VAL A 13 16.78 7.13 -4.15
CA VAL A 13 16.45 5.74 -4.47
C VAL A 13 14.93 5.71 -4.62
N SER A 14 14.44 5.54 -5.84
CA SER A 14 13.03 5.19 -6.05
C SER A 14 12.79 3.84 -5.38
N THR A 15 12.15 3.85 -4.22
CA THR A 15 11.61 2.64 -3.61
C THR A 15 10.51 2.13 -4.52
N SER A 16 10.84 1.16 -5.38
CA SER A 16 9.85 0.44 -6.17
C SER A 16 8.92 -0.29 -5.20
N SER A 17 7.72 0.28 -4.97
CA SER A 17 6.68 -0.36 -4.15
C SER A 17 6.22 -1.66 -4.83
N SER A 18 6.16 -2.76 -4.07
CA SER A 18 5.65 -4.03 -4.58
C SER A 18 4.18 -3.91 -5.01
N LEU A 19 3.79 -4.64 -6.08
CA LEU A 19 2.40 -4.71 -6.55
C LEU A 19 1.54 -5.73 -5.77
N PHE A 20 2.17 -6.58 -4.98
CA PHE A 20 1.53 -7.63 -4.19
C PHE A 20 1.85 -7.46 -2.71
N VAL A 21 0.87 -7.83 -1.87
CA VAL A 21 1.02 -8.02 -0.42
C VAL A 21 0.73 -9.48 -0.07
N LEU A 22 1.41 -10.03 0.94
CA LEU A 22 1.16 -11.38 1.43
C LEU A 22 0.16 -11.33 2.59
N VAL A 23 -0.94 -12.08 2.49
CA VAL A 23 -1.94 -12.23 3.55
C VAL A 23 -2.35 -13.70 3.61
N ASP A 24 -2.17 -14.36 4.75
CA ASP A 24 -2.54 -15.78 4.94
C ASP A 24 -2.00 -16.67 3.80
N ASP A 25 -0.69 -16.56 3.56
CA ASP A 25 0.06 -17.22 2.49
C ASP A 25 -0.41 -16.94 1.04
N LYS A 26 -1.25 -15.92 0.83
CA LYS A 26 -1.76 -15.51 -0.49
C LYS A 26 -1.09 -14.22 -0.94
N HIS A 27 -0.56 -14.22 -2.16
CA HIS A 27 -0.10 -12.99 -2.82
C HIS A 27 -1.32 -12.25 -3.38
N VAL A 28 -1.74 -11.19 -2.69
CA VAL A 28 -2.90 -10.38 -3.04
C VAL A 28 -2.43 -9.16 -3.87
N PRO A 29 -2.92 -8.97 -5.09
CA PRO A 29 -2.64 -7.75 -5.86
C PRO A 29 -3.27 -6.53 -5.19
N LEU A 30 -2.49 -5.47 -4.97
CA LEU A 30 -2.97 -4.26 -4.27
C LEU A 30 -4.16 -3.61 -4.98
N TYR A 31 -4.18 -3.62 -6.31
CA TYR A 31 -5.25 -3.00 -7.11
C TYR A 31 -6.61 -3.69 -6.99
N ARG A 32 -6.68 -4.92 -6.45
CA ARG A 32 -7.96 -5.63 -6.22
C ARG A 32 -8.58 -5.35 -4.85
N ILE A 33 -7.86 -4.66 -3.95
CA ILE A 33 -8.34 -4.41 -2.59
C ILE A 33 -9.32 -3.24 -2.61
N LEU A 34 -10.54 -3.47 -2.10
CA LEU A 34 -11.58 -2.45 -2.00
C LEU A 34 -11.54 -1.72 -0.65
N TRP A 35 -11.42 -2.47 0.44
CA TRP A 35 -11.31 -1.91 1.79
C TRP A 35 -10.68 -2.92 2.75
N VAL A 36 -10.18 -2.42 3.87
CA VAL A 36 -9.59 -3.20 4.97
C VAL A 36 -10.37 -2.88 6.24
N ALA A 37 -10.85 -3.91 6.95
CA ALA A 37 -11.56 -3.74 8.20
C ALA A 37 -10.64 -3.21 9.31
N ASP A 38 -11.09 -2.21 10.06
CA ASP A 38 -10.39 -1.72 11.25
C ASP A 38 -10.77 -2.51 12.53
N THR A 39 -11.91 -3.20 12.50
CA THR A 39 -12.41 -4.03 13.60
C THR A 39 -12.30 -5.50 13.22
N PRO A 40 -11.82 -6.38 14.12
CA PRO A 40 -11.77 -7.82 13.85
C PRO A 40 -13.17 -8.42 13.76
N HIS A 41 -13.30 -9.53 13.04
CA HIS A 41 -14.55 -10.25 12.91
C HIS A 41 -14.98 -10.90 14.22
N PHE A 42 -16.26 -10.75 14.55
CA PHE A 42 -16.86 -11.35 15.73
C PHE A 42 -18.30 -11.72 15.42
N CYS A 43 -18.58 -13.01 15.25
CA CYS A 43 -19.91 -13.52 14.94
C CYS A 43 -20.46 -14.47 16.00
N GLY A 44 -19.61 -14.97 16.92
CA GLY A 44 -20.00 -15.89 17.98
C GLY A 44 -20.40 -17.28 17.50
N ASN A 45 -20.11 -17.64 16.25
CA ASN A 45 -20.31 -18.99 15.74
C ASN A 45 -19.10 -19.86 16.12
N GLU A 46 -19.35 -21.01 16.77
CA GLU A 46 -18.30 -21.93 17.25
C GLU A 46 -17.47 -22.54 16.11
N ASP A 47 -18.04 -22.63 14.91
CA ASP A 47 -17.37 -23.16 13.71
C ASP A 47 -16.69 -22.07 12.86
N CYS A 48 -16.60 -20.83 13.38
CA CYS A 48 -15.95 -19.72 12.68
C CYS A 48 -14.43 -19.86 12.70
N ASN A 49 -13.80 -19.91 11.52
CA ASN A 49 -12.34 -20.03 11.39
C ASN A 49 -11.60 -18.69 11.24
N CYS A 50 -12.32 -17.57 11.22
CA CYS A 50 -11.76 -16.22 11.05
C CYS A 50 -12.14 -15.27 12.21
N GLU A 51 -12.68 -15.81 13.31
CA GLU A 51 -13.01 -15.03 14.50
C GLU A 51 -11.73 -14.37 15.05
N GLY A 52 -11.75 -13.05 15.22
CA GLY A 52 -10.59 -12.27 15.68
C GLY A 52 -9.66 -11.77 14.56
N ASP A 53 -9.81 -12.25 13.33
CA ASP A 53 -9.06 -11.75 12.18
C ASP A 53 -9.76 -10.55 11.52
N TYR A 54 -9.01 -9.82 10.70
CA TYR A 54 -9.46 -8.63 10.01
C TYR A 54 -9.77 -8.95 8.56
N GLU A 55 -10.93 -8.52 8.10
CA GLU A 55 -11.34 -8.74 6.72
C GLU A 55 -10.61 -7.76 5.78
N VAL A 56 -9.96 -8.30 4.75
CA VAL A 56 -9.49 -7.54 3.59
C VAL A 56 -10.42 -7.88 2.43
N ARG A 57 -11.26 -6.91 2.05
CA ARG A 57 -12.24 -7.10 0.98
C ARG A 57 -11.59 -6.91 -0.38
N LEU A 58 -11.79 -7.89 -1.25
CA LEU A 58 -11.37 -7.85 -2.64
C LEU A 58 -12.57 -7.57 -3.56
N GLU A 59 -12.28 -7.27 -4.82
CA GLU A 59 -13.28 -7.27 -5.89
C GLU A 59 -14.04 -8.61 -6.00
N GLN A 60 -15.22 -8.59 -6.62
CA GLN A 60 -16.05 -9.77 -6.90
C GLN A 60 -16.56 -10.50 -5.65
N GLU A 61 -16.79 -9.75 -4.57
CA GLU A 61 -17.34 -10.28 -3.31
C GLU A 61 -16.43 -11.31 -2.62
N GLU A 62 -15.14 -11.35 -2.99
CA GLU A 62 -14.13 -12.18 -2.35
C GLU A 62 -13.50 -11.46 -1.15
N SER A 63 -13.06 -12.21 -0.15
CA SER A 63 -12.33 -11.68 1.01
C SER A 63 -11.18 -12.61 1.39
N VAL A 64 -10.13 -12.02 1.94
CA VAL A 64 -9.10 -12.75 2.71
C VAL A 64 -9.11 -12.25 4.15
N TRP A 65 -8.68 -13.11 5.06
CA TRP A 65 -8.63 -12.83 6.50
C TRP A 65 -7.19 -12.60 6.90
N ALA A 66 -6.93 -11.49 7.57
CA ALA A 66 -5.61 -11.04 7.94
C ALA A 66 -5.48 -10.99 9.46
N SER A 67 -4.36 -11.47 9.98
CA SER A 67 -3.96 -11.13 11.34
C SER A 67 -3.79 -9.60 11.47
N ARG A 68 -3.74 -9.08 12.70
CA ARG A 68 -3.52 -7.65 12.94
C ARG A 68 -2.25 -7.11 12.26
N VAL A 69 -1.18 -7.89 12.28
CA VAL A 69 0.11 -7.51 11.67
C VAL A 69 0.00 -7.47 10.16
N GLU A 70 -0.65 -8.46 9.55
CA GLU A 70 -0.89 -8.48 8.11
C GLU A 70 -1.80 -7.33 7.67
N ARG A 71 -2.87 -7.04 8.40
CA ARG A 71 -3.75 -5.89 8.16
C ARG A 71 -2.95 -4.58 8.09
N ASP A 72 -2.10 -4.34 9.09
CA ASP A 72 -1.26 -3.14 9.14
C ASP A 72 -0.27 -3.11 7.97
N GLY A 73 0.28 -4.27 7.59
CA GLY A 73 1.11 -4.42 6.40
C GLY A 73 0.39 -4.13 5.08
N VAL A 74 -0.89 -4.53 4.95
CA VAL A 74 -1.74 -4.22 3.79
C VAL A 74 -1.96 -2.71 3.67
N LEU A 75 -2.31 -2.03 4.77
CA LEU A 75 -2.50 -0.58 4.78
C LEU A 75 -1.21 0.16 4.36
N ALA A 76 -0.08 -0.22 4.95
CA ALA A 76 1.22 0.36 4.60
C ALA A 76 1.60 0.12 3.13
N ALA A 77 1.30 -1.07 2.59
CA ALA A 77 1.57 -1.39 1.19
C ALA A 77 0.72 -0.55 0.23
N ILE A 78 -0.57 -0.34 0.54
CA ILE A 78 -1.47 0.52 -0.25
C ILE A 78 -0.95 1.98 -0.24
N GLU A 79 -0.61 2.52 0.93
CA GLU A 79 -0.06 3.88 1.06
C GLU A 79 1.26 4.03 0.30
N SER A 80 2.18 3.07 0.43
CA SER A 80 3.46 3.08 -0.29
C SER A 80 3.27 2.98 -1.80
N TRP A 81 2.31 2.18 -2.26
CA TRP A 81 2.01 2.05 -3.68
C TRP A 81 1.48 3.39 -4.24
N TYR A 82 0.53 4.03 -3.55
CA TYR A 82 0.02 5.35 -3.95
C TYR A 82 1.12 6.43 -3.96
N ASN A 83 1.95 6.47 -2.91
CA ASN A 83 3.02 7.46 -2.78
C ASN A 83 4.17 7.24 -3.78
N GLY A 84 4.39 5.99 -4.23
CA GLY A 84 5.33 5.68 -5.31
C GLY A 84 4.92 6.32 -6.64
N HIS A 85 3.62 6.31 -6.96
CA HIS A 85 3.07 6.99 -8.15
C HIS A 85 3.17 8.52 -8.07
N ALA A 86 3.09 9.10 -6.87
CA ALA A 86 3.19 10.56 -6.69
C ALA A 86 4.60 11.10 -7.00
N SER A 87 5.64 10.27 -6.92
CA SER A 87 7.03 10.68 -7.18
C SER A 87 7.41 10.71 -8.68
N GLU A 88 6.57 10.14 -9.56
CA GLU A 88 6.77 10.13 -11.01
C GLU A 88 5.95 11.23 -11.75
N GLY A 89 5.24 12.07 -11.02
CA GLY A 89 4.62 13.29 -11.54
C GLY A 89 5.65 14.40 -11.72
N GLY A 90 6.39 14.36 -12.83
CA GLY A 90 7.30 15.42 -13.24
C GLY A 90 6.61 16.79 -13.27
N MET A 91 7.33 17.80 -12.80
CA MET A 91 7.03 19.24 -12.92
C MET A 91 6.22 19.54 -14.19
N GLU A 92 4.95 19.88 -14.04
CA GLU A 92 4.13 20.41 -15.12
C GLU A 92 4.72 21.76 -15.57
N GLU A 93 5.40 21.76 -16.72
CA GLU A 93 5.88 22.98 -17.38
C GLU A 93 4.66 23.88 -17.64
N PRO A 94 4.66 25.14 -17.16
CA PRO A 94 3.58 26.08 -17.42
C PRO A 94 3.36 26.23 -18.93
N TRP A 95 2.14 25.97 -19.39
CA TRP A 95 1.79 26.12 -20.79
C TRP A 95 1.82 27.60 -21.19
N GLU A 96 2.72 27.99 -22.10
CA GLU A 96 2.70 29.33 -22.73
C GLU A 96 1.90 29.28 -24.04
N PRO A 97 0.80 30.04 -24.20
CA PRO A 97 0.17 30.21 -25.51
C PRO A 97 1.05 31.02 -26.47
N GLU A 98 1.13 30.59 -27.73
CA GLU A 98 1.69 31.38 -28.86
C GLU A 98 0.79 32.55 -29.28
#